data_AF-D3RRB2-F1
#
_entry.id   AF-D3RRB2-F1
#
_cell.length_a   1.000
_cell.length_b   1.000
_cell.length_c   1.000
_cell.angle_alpha   90.00
_cell.angle_beta   90.00
_cell.angle_gamma   90.00
#
_symmetry.space_group_name_H-M   'P 1'
#
loop_
_entity.id
_entity.type
_entity.pdbx_description
1 polymer ?
#
loop_
_entity_poly.entity_id
_entity_poly.type
_entity_poly.pdbx_seq_one_letter_code
_entity_poly.pdbx_strand_id
1 'polypeptide(L)'
;MDNDEERLSLQLDLARRLVEQLEAGDRAGADESIRQLRLPYERELFEELGKLTRDLHEALNSFRGDSRLIELTRDEIPDAKERLNYVVSMTEQATHRTLNALDESMPIAESLHDRSATLHEQWSRFRNRELSVDEFRELARELDDFLTQSGQETERLKSLMSEILMAQDYQDLTGQIIRRVIRLVHEVEENLVGLIRLSSARMELPKVAKASPDETEASEVRGHGPIVPNTQDAGADVVSGQDDVDALLSSLGF
;
A
#
# COMPACT_ATOMS: atom_id res chain seq x y z
N MET A 1 -8.24 -39.44 -38.53
CA MET A 1 -9.34 -40.41 -38.34
C MET A 1 -8.81 -41.83 -38.40
N ASP A 2 -8.05 -42.24 -39.43
CA ASP A 2 -7.42 -43.58 -39.48
C ASP A 2 -6.55 -43.95 -38.25
N ASN A 3 -5.76 -43.00 -37.74
CA ASN A 3 -4.76 -43.28 -36.71
C ASN A 3 -5.37 -43.51 -35.30
N ASP A 4 -6.57 -42.99 -35.03
CA ASP A 4 -7.23 -43.16 -33.72
C ASP A 4 -8.03 -44.47 -33.66
N GLU A 5 -8.64 -44.90 -34.77
CA GLU A 5 -9.32 -46.20 -34.87
C GLU A 5 -8.33 -47.37 -34.80
N GLU A 6 -7.16 -47.26 -35.44
CA GLU A 6 -6.09 -48.27 -35.33
C GLU A 6 -5.52 -48.36 -33.91
N ARG A 7 -5.34 -47.22 -33.23
CA ARG A 7 -4.89 -47.19 -31.82
C ARG A 7 -5.91 -47.83 -30.88
N LEU A 8 -7.19 -47.53 -31.06
CA LEU A 8 -8.27 -48.09 -30.25
C LEU A 8 -8.34 -49.61 -30.42
N SER A 9 -8.22 -50.11 -31.65
CA SER A 9 -8.19 -51.54 -31.97
C SER A 9 -7.01 -52.25 -31.30
N LEU A 10 -5.81 -51.68 -31.39
CA LEU A 10 -4.60 -52.21 -30.75
C LEU A 10 -4.71 -52.24 -29.22
N GLN A 11 -5.29 -51.20 -28.60
CA GLN A 11 -5.53 -51.14 -27.16
C GLN A 11 -6.53 -52.20 -26.71
N LEU A 12 -7.56 -52.46 -27.51
CA LEU A 12 -8.60 -53.45 -27.24
C LEU A 12 -8.03 -54.87 -27.30
N ASP A 13 -7.15 -55.15 -28.27
CA ASP A 13 -6.44 -56.42 -28.36
C ASP A 13 -5.45 -56.63 -27.21
N LEU A 14 -4.74 -55.59 -26.78
CA LEU A 14 -3.85 -55.64 -25.61
C LEU A 14 -4.62 -55.85 -24.30
N ALA A 15 -5.80 -55.21 -24.15
CA ALA A 15 -6.66 -55.39 -22.99
C ALA A 15 -7.24 -56.81 -22.92
N ARG A 16 -7.64 -57.39 -24.05
CA ARG A 16 -8.09 -58.79 -24.12
C ARG A 16 -6.97 -59.78 -23.74
N ARG A 17 -5.76 -59.58 -24.26
CA ARG A 17 -4.59 -60.39 -23.89
C ARG A 17 -4.24 -60.28 -22.40
N LEU A 18 -4.34 -59.09 -21.82
CA LEU A 18 -4.12 -58.88 -20.39
C LEU A 18 -5.12 -59.71 -19.55
N VAL A 19 -6.39 -59.73 -19.92
CA VAL A 19 -7.42 -60.54 -19.23
C VAL A 19 -7.11 -62.03 -19.33
N GLU A 20 -6.79 -62.52 -20.53
CA GLU A 20 -6.43 -63.94 -20.75
C GLU A 20 -5.18 -64.36 -19.93
N GLN A 21 -4.16 -63.51 -19.86
CA GLN A 21 -2.94 -63.77 -19.09
C GLN A 21 -3.19 -63.78 -17.59
N LEU A 22 -4.05 -62.87 -17.09
CA LEU A 22 -4.45 -62.84 -15.68
C LEU A 22 -5.29 -64.06 -15.30
N GLU A 23 -6.20 -64.51 -16.17
CA GLU A 23 -6.99 -65.73 -15.97
C GLU A 23 -6.13 -67.00 -15.99
N ALA A 24 -5.06 -67.02 -16.79
CA ALA A 24 -4.08 -68.11 -16.84
C ALA A 24 -3.06 -68.10 -15.69
N GLY A 25 -3.06 -67.06 -14.84
CA GLY A 25 -2.10 -66.90 -13.74
C GLY A 25 -0.69 -66.48 -14.18
N ASP A 26 -0.50 -66.10 -15.45
CA ASP A 26 0.77 -65.62 -16.00
C ASP A 26 0.99 -64.14 -15.66
N ARG A 27 1.54 -63.91 -14.46
CA ARG A 27 1.86 -62.56 -13.97
C ARG A 27 2.91 -61.85 -14.82
N ALA A 28 3.86 -62.58 -15.39
CA ALA A 28 4.94 -61.98 -16.18
C ALA A 28 4.42 -61.44 -17.52
N GLY A 29 3.54 -62.20 -18.18
CA GLY A 29 2.84 -61.75 -19.39
C GLY A 29 1.92 -60.55 -19.11
N ALA A 30 1.14 -60.60 -18.01
CA ALA A 30 0.25 -59.51 -17.61
C ALA A 30 1.01 -58.21 -17.32
N ASP A 31 2.14 -58.27 -16.62
CA ASP A 31 2.98 -57.10 -16.34
C ASP A 31 3.56 -56.47 -17.63
N GLU A 32 3.88 -57.30 -18.63
CA GLU A 32 4.35 -56.82 -19.94
C GLU A 32 3.22 -56.14 -20.73
N SER A 33 2.01 -56.72 -20.73
CA SER A 33 0.84 -56.08 -21.35
C SER A 33 0.44 -54.76 -20.67
N ILE A 34 0.52 -54.67 -19.34
CA ILE A 34 0.32 -53.41 -18.60
C ILE A 34 1.38 -52.38 -19.01
N ARG A 35 2.65 -52.79 -19.14
CA ARG A 35 3.74 -51.90 -19.55
C ARG A 35 3.53 -51.36 -20.97
N GLN A 36 3.09 -52.21 -21.90
CA GLN A 36 2.77 -51.81 -23.27
C GLN A 36 1.56 -50.88 -23.35
N LEU A 37 0.55 -51.09 -22.50
CA LEU A 37 -0.58 -50.17 -22.36
C LEU A 37 -0.16 -48.81 -21.78
N ARG A 38 0.84 -48.76 -20.90
CA ARG A 38 1.29 -47.52 -20.22
C ARG A 38 2.27 -46.68 -21.03
N LEU A 39 3.12 -47.31 -21.85
CA LEU A 39 4.15 -46.65 -22.65
C LEU A 39 3.65 -45.44 -23.49
N PRO A 40 2.49 -45.53 -24.18
CA PRO A 40 1.95 -44.40 -24.95
C PRO A 40 1.58 -43.21 -24.07
N TYR A 41 0.96 -43.48 -22.91
CA TYR A 41 0.55 -42.44 -21.95
C TYR A 41 1.76 -41.77 -21.29
N GLU A 42 2.80 -42.53 -20.95
CA GLU A 42 4.04 -41.95 -20.42
C GLU A 42 4.69 -41.03 -21.46
N ARG A 43 4.77 -41.46 -22.73
CA ARG A 43 5.30 -40.63 -23.81
C ARG A 43 4.50 -39.35 -24.01
N GLU A 44 3.18 -39.44 -24.04
CA GLU A 44 2.29 -38.29 -24.17
C GLU A 44 2.42 -37.33 -22.98
N LEU A 45 2.57 -37.85 -21.75
CA LEU A 45 2.83 -37.04 -20.56
C LEU A 45 4.19 -36.32 -20.63
N PHE A 46 5.24 -37.01 -21.09
CA PHE A 46 6.56 -36.40 -21.28
C PHE A 46 6.57 -35.37 -22.41
N GLU A 47 5.79 -35.58 -23.48
CA GLU A 47 5.62 -34.62 -24.57
C GLU A 47 4.86 -33.38 -24.12
N GLU A 48 3.76 -33.54 -23.37
CA GLU A 48 3.01 -32.45 -22.74
C GLU A 48 3.87 -31.68 -21.73
N LEU A 49 4.62 -32.39 -20.87
CA LEU A 49 5.54 -31.75 -19.93
C LEU A 49 6.66 -30.99 -20.67
N GLY A 50 7.21 -31.57 -21.73
CA GLY A 50 8.20 -30.92 -22.58
C GLY A 50 7.65 -29.66 -23.26
N LYS A 51 6.40 -29.72 -23.74
CA LYS A 51 5.68 -28.58 -24.32
C LYS A 51 5.46 -27.49 -23.28
N LEU A 52 4.96 -27.83 -22.09
CA LEU A 52 4.73 -26.89 -20.99
C LEU A 52 6.02 -26.19 -20.53
N THR A 53 7.12 -26.94 -20.46
CA THR A 53 8.43 -26.39 -20.09
C THR A 53 8.95 -25.44 -21.17
N ARG A 54 8.71 -25.77 -22.45
CA ARG A 54 9.12 -24.96 -23.59
C ARG A 54 8.27 -23.70 -23.73
N ASP A 55 6.97 -23.80 -23.47
CA ASP A 55 6.03 -22.68 -23.45
C ASP A 55 6.35 -21.71 -22.31
N LEU A 56 6.69 -22.23 -21.11
CA LEU A 56 7.19 -21.43 -20.00
C LEU A 56 8.52 -20.75 -20.35
N HIS A 57 9.45 -21.48 -20.96
CA HIS A 57 10.74 -20.94 -21.36
C HIS A 57 10.59 -19.84 -22.43
N GLU A 58 9.69 -20.03 -23.39
CA GLU A 58 9.41 -19.04 -24.44
C GLU A 58 8.67 -17.81 -23.87
N ALA A 59 7.74 -18.00 -22.94
CA ALA A 59 7.11 -16.89 -22.21
C ALA A 59 8.15 -16.10 -21.39
N LEU A 60 9.08 -16.79 -20.71
CA LEU A 60 10.16 -16.14 -19.95
C LEU A 60 11.17 -15.43 -20.87
N ASN A 61 11.47 -16.00 -22.04
CA ASN A 61 12.36 -15.36 -23.02
C ASN A 61 11.70 -14.16 -23.69
N SER A 62 10.41 -14.26 -24.03
CA SER A 62 9.60 -13.12 -24.49
C SER A 62 9.58 -12.01 -23.45
N PHE A 63 9.48 -12.36 -22.15
CA PHE A 63 9.52 -11.43 -21.03
C PHE A 63 10.91 -10.79 -20.85
N ARG A 64 12.00 -11.56 -20.97
CA ARG A 64 13.37 -11.02 -20.99
C ARG A 64 13.66 -10.14 -22.20
N GLY A 65 12.91 -10.29 -23.28
CA GLY A 65 13.00 -9.45 -24.48
C GLY A 65 12.21 -8.16 -24.39
N ASP A 66 11.43 -7.95 -23.33
CA ASP A 66 10.67 -6.72 -23.14
C ASP A 66 11.59 -5.61 -22.65
N SER A 67 12.05 -4.79 -23.60
CA SER A 67 12.91 -3.63 -23.35
C SER A 67 12.37 -2.73 -22.24
N ARG A 68 11.04 -2.66 -22.05
CA ARG A 68 10.43 -1.82 -21.02
C ARG A 68 10.71 -2.34 -19.61
N LEU A 69 10.68 -3.65 -19.40
CA LEU A 69 10.97 -4.25 -18.09
C LEU A 69 12.44 -4.15 -17.71
N ILE A 70 13.33 -4.23 -18.70
CA ILE A 70 14.77 -3.98 -18.49
C ILE A 70 14.99 -2.53 -18.07
N GLU A 71 14.33 -1.57 -18.73
CA GLU A 71 14.39 -0.14 -18.37
C GLU A 71 13.84 0.12 -16.96
N LEU A 72 12.68 -0.45 -16.64
CA LEU A 72 12.07 -0.35 -15.31
C LEU A 72 13.00 -0.86 -14.21
N THR A 73 13.61 -2.04 -14.40
CA THR A 73 14.46 -2.67 -13.38
C THR A 73 15.85 -2.07 -13.28
N ARG A 74 16.43 -1.61 -14.39
CA ARG A 74 17.79 -1.09 -14.42
C ARG A 74 17.87 0.39 -14.04
N ASP A 75 16.88 1.18 -14.45
CA ASP A 75 16.95 2.64 -14.37
C ASP A 75 15.83 3.21 -13.48
N GLU A 76 14.56 2.93 -13.76
CA GLU A 76 13.44 3.64 -13.11
C GLU A 76 13.22 3.24 -11.64
N ILE A 77 13.33 1.95 -11.29
CA ILE A 77 13.18 1.49 -9.90
C ILE A 77 14.32 2.01 -9.01
N PRO A 78 15.61 1.91 -9.40
CA PRO A 78 16.70 2.53 -8.64
C PRO A 78 16.53 4.05 -8.47
N ASP A 79 16.14 4.76 -9.54
CA ASP A 79 15.87 6.20 -9.51
C ASP A 79 14.69 6.55 -8.58
N ALA A 80 13.60 5.80 -8.62
CA ALA A 80 12.48 5.97 -7.69
C ALA A 80 12.89 5.74 -6.23
N LYS A 81 13.74 4.75 -5.95
CA LYS A 81 14.29 4.53 -4.61
C LYS A 81 15.12 5.74 -4.14
N GLU A 82 16.00 6.27 -4.99
CA GLU A 82 16.79 7.45 -4.65
C GLU A 82 15.89 8.66 -4.36
N ARG A 83 14.87 8.88 -5.20
CA ARG A 83 13.89 9.95 -4.98
C ARG A 83 13.08 9.77 -3.70
N LEU A 84 12.68 8.54 -3.34
CA LEU A 84 12.01 8.29 -2.06
C LEU A 84 12.93 8.56 -0.87
N ASN A 85 14.21 8.19 -0.95
CA ASN A 85 15.18 8.57 0.09
C ASN A 85 15.32 10.08 0.22
N TYR A 86 15.35 10.79 -0.91
CA TYR A 86 15.36 12.25 -0.91
C TYR A 86 14.09 12.84 -0.26
N VAL A 87 12.91 12.25 -0.51
CA VAL A 87 11.67 12.62 0.19
C VAL A 87 11.82 12.47 1.70
N VAL A 88 12.33 11.33 2.16
CA VAL A 88 12.56 11.08 3.60
C VAL A 88 13.47 12.15 4.20
N SER A 89 14.62 12.42 3.58
CA SER A 89 15.56 13.43 4.06
C SER A 89 14.95 14.84 4.10
N MET A 90 14.19 15.21 3.07
CA MET A 90 13.51 16.52 3.02
C MET A 90 12.44 16.63 4.11
N THR A 91 11.66 15.59 4.35
CA THR A 91 10.65 15.56 5.41
C THR A 91 11.28 15.63 6.80
N GLU A 92 12.38 14.91 7.03
CA GLU A 92 13.13 14.97 8.28
C GLU A 92 13.68 16.38 8.53
N GLN A 93 14.32 16.99 7.52
CA GLN A 93 14.85 18.34 7.61
C GLN A 93 13.75 19.37 7.90
N ALA A 94 12.62 19.28 7.19
CA ALA A 94 11.49 20.17 7.41
C ALA A 94 10.93 20.05 8.82
N THR A 95 10.74 18.81 9.29
CA THR A 95 10.25 18.53 10.65
C THR A 95 11.19 19.12 11.70
N HIS A 96 12.50 18.93 11.53
CA HIS A 96 13.50 19.46 12.45
C HIS A 96 13.47 21.00 12.49
N ARG A 97 13.37 21.67 11.34
CA ARG A 97 13.24 23.13 11.27
C ARG A 97 11.96 23.63 11.93
N THR A 98 10.83 22.97 11.68
CA THR A 98 9.56 23.31 12.31
C THR A 98 9.61 23.16 13.83
N LEU A 99 10.16 22.04 14.34
CA LEU A 99 10.30 21.80 15.78
C LEU A 99 11.20 22.85 16.43
N ASN A 100 12.36 23.16 15.85
CA ASN A 100 13.25 24.18 16.41
C ASN A 100 12.59 25.55 16.48
N ALA A 101 11.89 25.96 15.41
CA ALA A 101 11.19 27.25 15.41
C ALA A 101 10.03 27.27 16.44
N LEU A 102 9.38 26.13 16.66
CA LEU A 102 8.34 25.98 17.67
C LEU A 102 8.92 26.04 19.10
N ASP A 103 10.02 25.34 19.35
CA ASP A 103 10.75 25.33 20.62
C ASP A 103 11.23 26.73 21.01
N GLU A 104 11.60 27.56 20.03
CA GLU A 104 11.93 28.98 20.26
C GLU A 104 10.67 29.87 20.43
N SER A 105 9.56 29.54 19.77
CA SER A 105 8.34 30.37 19.80
C SER A 105 7.55 30.25 21.10
N MET A 106 7.47 29.03 21.66
CA MET A 106 6.71 28.76 22.89
C MET A 106 7.14 29.62 24.08
N PRO A 107 8.43 29.69 24.48
CA PRO A 107 8.84 30.48 25.64
C PRO A 107 8.59 31.98 25.46
N ILE A 108 8.64 32.48 24.22
CA ILE A 108 8.29 33.87 23.91
C ILE A 108 6.80 34.12 24.16
N ALA A 109 5.94 33.22 23.69
CA ALA A 109 4.50 33.33 23.89
C ALA A 109 4.11 33.22 25.38
N GLU A 110 4.73 32.31 26.12
CA GLU A 110 4.53 32.15 27.56
C GLU A 110 4.98 33.41 28.33
N SER A 111 6.19 33.92 28.06
CA SER A 111 6.71 35.16 28.66
C SER A 111 5.78 36.35 28.41
N LEU A 112 5.30 36.52 27.17
CA LEU A 112 4.33 37.57 26.82
C LEU A 112 3.03 37.42 27.60
N HIS A 113 2.51 36.20 27.71
CA HIS A 113 1.28 35.91 28.44
C HIS A 113 1.41 36.24 29.93
N ASP A 114 2.46 35.74 30.59
CA ASP A 114 2.68 35.92 32.03
C ASP A 114 2.87 37.39 32.41
N ARG A 115 3.65 38.13 31.62
CA ARG A 115 3.86 39.57 31.83
C ARG A 115 2.58 40.37 31.60
N SER A 116 1.82 40.02 30.57
CA SER A 116 0.52 40.64 30.29
C SER A 116 -0.48 40.40 31.43
N ALA A 117 -0.55 39.17 31.96
CA ALA A 117 -1.40 38.83 33.10
C ALA A 117 -1.02 39.60 34.37
N THR A 118 0.29 39.68 34.65
CA THR A 118 0.82 40.44 35.80
C THR A 118 0.47 41.92 35.70
N LEU A 119 0.70 42.54 34.54
CA LEU A 119 0.34 43.94 34.31
C LEU A 119 -1.17 44.17 34.37
N HIS A 120 -1.97 43.22 33.91
CA HIS A 120 -3.42 43.29 34.00
C HIS A 120 -3.90 43.32 35.45
N GLU A 121 -3.34 42.49 36.32
CA GLU A 121 -3.65 42.47 37.75
C GLU A 121 -3.27 43.80 38.43
N GLN A 122 -2.05 44.28 38.18
CA GLN A 122 -1.60 45.57 38.72
C GLN A 122 -2.45 46.75 38.22
N TRP A 123 -2.81 46.74 36.92
CA TRP A 123 -3.71 47.72 36.34
C TRP A 123 -5.09 47.68 36.99
N SER A 124 -5.62 46.49 37.30
CA SER A 124 -6.89 46.33 38.01
C SER A 124 -6.84 46.96 39.41
N ARG A 125 -5.80 46.65 40.19
CA ARG A 125 -5.57 47.26 41.52
C ARG A 125 -5.47 48.78 41.43
N PHE A 126 -4.81 49.31 40.40
CA PHE A 126 -4.70 50.76 40.18
C PHE A 126 -6.09 51.39 39.95
N ARG A 127 -6.92 50.79 39.09
CA ARG A 127 -8.30 51.28 38.84
C ARG A 127 -9.17 51.25 40.09
N ASN A 128 -8.95 50.28 40.98
CA ASN A 128 -9.65 50.16 42.26
C ASN A 128 -9.11 51.12 43.33
N ARG A 129 -8.07 51.92 43.02
CA ARG A 129 -7.37 52.83 43.94
C ARG A 129 -6.68 52.10 45.10
N GLU A 130 -6.23 50.88 44.85
CA GLU A 130 -5.54 50.00 45.80
C GLU A 130 -4.00 50.03 45.63
N LEU A 131 -3.48 50.98 44.84
CA LEU A 131 -2.04 51.21 44.65
C LEU A 131 -1.57 52.47 45.38
N SER A 132 -0.40 52.37 46.01
CA SER A 132 0.39 53.50 46.46
C SER A 132 1.06 54.25 45.30
N VAL A 133 1.55 55.46 45.56
CA VAL A 133 2.27 56.27 44.57
C VAL A 133 3.55 55.59 44.10
N ASP A 134 4.25 54.88 44.98
CA ASP A 134 5.50 54.19 44.64
C ASP A 134 5.22 52.94 43.79
N GLU A 135 4.20 52.14 44.13
CA GLU A 135 3.75 51.02 43.28
C GLU A 135 3.30 51.52 41.89
N PHE A 136 2.66 52.69 41.80
CA PHE A 136 2.24 53.25 40.51
C PHE A 136 3.43 53.63 39.63
N ARG A 137 4.49 54.18 40.22
CA ARG A 137 5.73 54.48 39.49
C ARG A 137 6.44 53.21 39.00
N GLU A 138 6.33 52.11 39.73
CA GLU A 138 6.84 50.80 39.30
C GLU A 138 6.01 50.27 38.13
N LEU A 139 4.67 50.22 38.27
CA LEU A 139 3.76 49.80 37.20
C LEU A 139 3.97 50.61 35.91
N ALA A 140 4.14 51.93 36.00
CA ALA A 140 4.39 52.77 34.83
C ALA A 140 5.71 52.42 34.11
N ARG A 141 6.76 52.03 34.86
CA ARG A 141 8.03 51.55 34.30
C ARG A 141 7.88 50.17 33.68
N GLU A 142 7.26 49.23 34.40
CA GLU A 142 7.01 47.87 33.90
C GLU A 142 6.15 47.88 32.63
N LEU A 143 5.18 48.79 32.52
CA LEU A 143 4.35 48.96 31.34
C LEU A 143 5.14 49.48 30.14
N ASP A 144 6.04 50.45 30.33
CA ASP A 144 6.90 50.98 29.26
C ASP A 144 7.88 49.91 28.75
N ASP A 145 8.49 49.16 29.68
CA ASP A 145 9.37 48.03 29.38
C ASP A 145 8.62 46.92 28.65
N PHE A 146 7.39 46.59 29.09
CA PHE A 146 6.55 45.60 28.43
C PHE A 146 6.14 46.01 27.02
N LEU A 147 5.70 47.25 26.81
CA LEU A 147 5.32 47.72 25.48
C LEU A 147 6.49 47.68 24.50
N THR A 148 7.69 48.05 24.96
CA THR A 148 8.91 48.01 24.15
C THR A 148 9.32 46.57 23.83
N GLN A 149 9.37 45.71 24.85
CA GLN A 149 9.83 44.32 24.69
C GLN A 149 8.81 43.47 23.93
N SER A 150 7.50 43.70 24.13
CA SER A 150 6.45 42.97 23.43
C SER A 150 6.50 43.19 21.93
N GLY A 151 6.86 44.39 21.47
CA GLY A 151 7.09 44.65 20.04
C GLY A 151 8.24 43.80 19.47
N GLN A 152 9.34 43.68 20.19
CA GLN A 152 10.51 42.87 19.77
C GLN A 152 10.19 41.37 19.78
N GLU A 153 9.56 40.89 20.84
CA GLU A 153 9.15 39.50 21.02
C GLU A 153 8.13 39.07 19.95
N THR A 154 7.16 39.94 19.63
CA THR A 154 6.16 39.67 18.59
C THR A 154 6.80 39.62 17.20
N GLU A 155 7.75 40.51 16.87
CA GLU A 155 8.47 40.45 15.60
C GLU A 155 9.33 39.18 15.50
N ARG A 156 9.97 38.75 16.61
CA ARG A 156 10.70 37.48 16.66
C ARG A 156 9.75 36.30 16.42
N LEU A 157 8.59 36.28 17.07
CA LEU A 157 7.58 35.23 16.90
C LEU A 157 7.07 35.16 15.46
N LYS A 158 6.82 36.31 14.82
CA LYS A 158 6.46 36.39 13.40
C LYS A 158 7.56 35.83 12.49
N SER A 159 8.83 36.11 12.79
CA SER A 159 9.97 35.54 12.05
C SER A 159 10.01 34.01 12.18
N LEU A 160 9.79 33.46 13.38
CA LEU A 160 9.77 32.02 13.62
C LEU A 160 8.58 31.35 12.93
N MET A 161 7.39 31.97 12.95
CA MET A 161 6.23 31.49 12.18
C MET A 161 6.51 31.48 10.67
N SER A 162 7.24 32.48 10.17
CA SER A 162 7.67 32.53 8.76
C SER A 162 8.65 31.41 8.44
N GLU A 163 9.56 31.07 9.36
CA GLU A 163 10.45 29.92 9.21
C GLU A 163 9.69 28.58 9.18
N ILE A 164 8.66 28.42 10.03
CA ILE A 164 7.80 27.23 10.00
C ILE A 164 7.11 27.10 8.64
N LEU A 165 6.56 28.21 8.10
CA LEU A 165 5.92 28.20 6.79
C LEU A 165 6.90 27.85 5.67
N MET A 166 8.10 28.44 5.67
CA MET A 166 9.13 28.12 4.67
C MET A 166 9.62 26.67 4.78
N ALA A 167 9.64 26.11 6.00
CA ALA A 167 10.00 24.72 6.19
C ALA A 167 9.00 23.75 5.53
N GLN A 168 7.78 24.20 5.17
CA GLN A 168 6.74 23.38 4.54
C GLN A 168 6.85 23.28 3.01
N ASP A 169 7.75 24.04 2.37
CA ASP A 169 7.92 24.06 0.90
C ASP A 169 8.27 22.68 0.31
N TYR A 170 8.76 21.74 1.13
CA TYR A 170 9.01 20.35 0.71
C TYR A 170 7.74 19.60 0.28
N GLN A 171 6.56 19.99 0.77
CA GLN A 171 5.33 19.22 0.59
C GLN A 171 4.95 19.07 -0.89
N ASP A 172 5.11 20.12 -1.70
CA ASP A 172 4.80 20.05 -3.13
C ASP A 172 5.78 19.10 -3.86
N LEU A 173 7.08 19.30 -3.65
CA LEU A 173 8.12 18.51 -4.29
C LEU A 173 8.02 17.03 -3.91
N THR A 174 7.82 16.74 -2.62
CA THR A 174 7.66 15.36 -2.13
C THR A 174 6.36 14.73 -2.65
N GLY A 175 5.26 15.48 -2.73
CA GLY A 175 4.02 15.02 -3.33
C GLY A 175 4.15 14.72 -4.83
N GLN A 176 4.94 15.50 -5.58
CA GLN A 176 5.25 15.20 -6.98
C GLN A 176 6.06 13.91 -7.13
N ILE A 177 7.09 13.73 -6.29
CA ILE A 177 7.93 12.53 -6.29
C ILE A 177 7.09 11.29 -5.98
N ILE A 178 6.29 11.33 -4.91
CA ILE A 178 5.43 10.20 -4.50
C ILE A 178 4.46 9.84 -5.62
N ARG A 179 3.80 10.83 -6.26
CA ARG A 179 2.92 10.56 -7.42
C ARG A 179 3.65 9.89 -8.58
N ARG A 180 4.91 10.26 -8.84
CA ARG A 180 5.72 9.62 -9.88
C ARG A 180 6.06 8.17 -9.51
N VAL A 181 6.42 7.93 -8.26
CA VAL A 181 6.69 6.57 -7.77
C VAL A 181 5.42 5.70 -7.80
N ILE A 182 4.27 6.24 -7.42
CA ILE A 182 2.98 5.52 -7.51
C ILE A 182 2.70 5.09 -8.96
N ARG A 183 2.91 5.98 -9.94
CA ARG A 183 2.75 5.62 -11.36
C ARG A 183 3.69 4.50 -11.77
N LEU A 184 4.95 4.55 -11.34
CA LEU A 184 5.93 3.50 -11.61
C LEU A 184 5.48 2.15 -11.03
N VAL A 185 4.96 2.14 -9.80
CA VAL A 185 4.46 0.93 -9.15
C VAL A 185 3.28 0.33 -9.92
N HIS A 186 2.32 1.16 -10.36
CA HIS A 186 1.20 0.70 -11.20
C HIS A 186 1.69 0.09 -12.50
N GLU A 187 2.68 0.70 -13.15
CA GLU A 187 3.23 0.17 -14.38
C GLU A 187 3.93 -1.19 -14.17
N VAL A 188 4.69 -1.34 -13.08
CA VAL A 188 5.28 -2.63 -12.72
C VAL A 188 4.20 -3.68 -12.45
N GLU A 189 3.12 -3.32 -11.76
CA GLU A 189 1.98 -4.20 -11.49
C GLU A 189 1.29 -4.65 -12.79
N GLU A 190 0.97 -3.72 -13.70
CA GLU A 190 0.33 -4.02 -14.98
C GLU A 190 1.18 -4.98 -15.82
N ASN A 191 2.50 -4.77 -15.87
CA ASN A 191 3.42 -5.66 -16.60
C ASN A 191 3.49 -7.06 -15.97
N LEU A 192 3.46 -7.17 -14.63
CA LEU A 192 3.42 -8.47 -13.94
C LEU A 192 2.10 -9.20 -14.17
N VAL A 193 0.97 -8.49 -14.14
CA VAL A 193 -0.36 -9.06 -14.48
C VAL A 193 -0.37 -9.50 -15.94
N GLY A 194 0.23 -8.73 -16.85
CA GLY A 194 0.42 -9.08 -18.26
C GLY A 194 1.16 -10.40 -18.44
N LEU A 195 2.26 -10.60 -17.70
CA LEU A 195 3.00 -11.87 -17.71
C LEU A 195 2.13 -13.04 -17.25
N ILE A 196 1.37 -12.88 -16.16
CA ILE A 196 0.49 -13.95 -15.66
C ILE A 196 -0.60 -14.28 -16.70
N ARG A 197 -1.13 -13.29 -17.41
CA ARG A 197 -2.10 -13.49 -18.50
C ARG A 197 -1.49 -14.21 -19.69
N LEU A 198 -0.28 -13.86 -20.11
CA LEU A 198 0.42 -14.55 -21.21
C LEU A 198 0.76 -16.00 -20.84
N SER A 199 1.18 -16.24 -19.61
CA SER A 199 1.45 -17.59 -19.11
C SER A 199 0.18 -18.43 -19.00
N SER A 200 -0.94 -17.86 -18.54
CA SER A 200 -2.23 -18.57 -18.45
C SER A 200 -2.91 -18.78 -19.81
N ALA A 201 -2.74 -17.87 -20.77
CA ALA A 201 -3.29 -18.02 -22.12
C ALA A 201 -2.58 -19.11 -22.95
N ARG A 202 -1.28 -19.36 -22.70
CA ARG A 202 -0.54 -20.48 -23.30
C ARG A 202 -0.78 -21.80 -22.56
N MET A 203 -1.19 -21.72 -21.30
CA MET A 203 -1.64 -22.82 -20.49
C MET A 203 -3.16 -23.02 -20.70
N GLU A 204 -3.61 -23.25 -21.94
CA GLU A 204 -4.92 -23.88 -22.14
C GLU A 204 -4.83 -25.32 -21.63
N LEU A 205 -4.92 -25.47 -20.31
CA LEU A 205 -5.32 -26.72 -19.68
C LEU A 205 -6.63 -27.15 -20.37
N PRO A 206 -6.78 -28.44 -20.72
CA PRO A 206 -8.06 -28.91 -21.25
C PRO A 206 -9.14 -28.46 -20.26
N LYS A 207 -10.12 -27.71 -20.76
CA LYS A 207 -11.25 -27.23 -19.98
C LYS A 207 -11.95 -28.45 -19.39
N VAL A 208 -11.53 -28.85 -18.19
CA VAL A 208 -12.35 -29.69 -17.33
C VAL A 208 -13.57 -28.82 -17.07
N ALA A 209 -14.68 -29.20 -17.71
CA ALA A 209 -15.95 -28.52 -17.59
C ALA A 209 -16.22 -28.30 -16.09
N LYS A 210 -16.20 -27.03 -15.68
CA LYS A 210 -16.59 -26.62 -14.33
C LYS A 210 -18.06 -27.00 -14.17
N ALA A 211 -18.31 -28.13 -13.52
CA ALA A 211 -19.53 -28.29 -12.75
C ALA A 211 -19.40 -27.36 -11.54
N SER A 212 -20.22 -26.31 -11.50
CA SER A 212 -20.54 -25.61 -10.25
C SER A 212 -21.12 -26.64 -9.26
N PRO A 213 -20.84 -26.52 -7.95
CA PRO A 213 -21.74 -25.71 -7.15
C PRO A 213 -21.15 -25.02 -5.91
N ASP A 214 -21.92 -24.04 -5.47
CA ASP A 214 -22.14 -23.54 -4.11
C ASP A 214 -21.13 -22.68 -3.34
N GLU A 215 -21.73 -21.62 -2.82
CA GLU A 215 -21.34 -20.70 -1.78
C GLU A 215 -20.91 -21.43 -0.51
N THR A 216 -19.76 -21.06 0.06
CA THR A 216 -19.61 -21.02 1.52
C THR A 216 -18.50 -20.05 1.92
N GLU A 217 -18.86 -19.18 2.85
CA GLU A 217 -18.07 -18.17 3.53
C GLU A 217 -16.77 -18.74 4.13
N ALA A 218 -15.67 -17.99 4.03
CA ALA A 218 -14.49 -18.20 4.87
C ALA A 218 -13.86 -16.84 5.24
N SER A 219 -14.28 -16.43 6.44
CA SER A 219 -13.79 -15.41 7.36
C SER A 219 -12.41 -14.76 7.11
N GLU A 220 -12.46 -13.45 7.26
CA GLU A 220 -11.40 -12.47 7.47
C GLU A 220 -10.32 -12.91 8.46
N VAL A 221 -9.06 -12.63 8.09
CA VAL A 221 -8.03 -12.18 9.03
C VAL A 221 -7.28 -11.04 8.35
N ARG A 222 -7.76 -9.80 8.53
CA ARG A 222 -7.03 -8.58 8.15
C ARG A 222 -6.63 -7.86 9.43
N GLY A 223 -5.32 -7.69 9.62
CA GLY A 223 -4.76 -6.96 10.74
C GLY A 223 -5.17 -5.49 10.67
N HIS A 224 -5.62 -4.94 11.80
CA HIS A 224 -6.02 -3.55 11.92
C HIS A 224 -4.80 -2.62 11.81
N GLY A 225 -4.54 -2.14 10.59
CA GLY A 225 -3.76 -0.93 10.34
C GLY A 225 -4.65 0.32 10.35
N PRO A 226 -4.08 1.53 10.47
CA PRO A 226 -4.86 2.76 10.44
C PRO A 226 -5.66 2.90 9.14
N ILE A 227 -6.93 3.27 9.27
CA ILE A 227 -7.89 3.36 8.17
C ILE A 227 -7.51 4.54 7.27
N VAL A 228 -7.30 4.27 5.98
CA VAL A 228 -7.00 5.29 4.96
C VAL A 228 -8.25 5.53 4.12
N PRO A 229 -8.71 6.79 3.94
CA PRO A 229 -9.86 7.08 3.07
C PRO A 229 -9.65 6.55 1.64
N ASN A 230 -10.70 6.02 1.00
CA ASN A 230 -10.73 5.38 -0.33
C ASN A 230 -10.01 4.02 -0.47
N THR A 231 -9.82 3.27 0.61
CA THR A 231 -9.42 1.86 0.56
C THR A 231 -10.62 0.95 0.83
N GLN A 232 -10.57 -0.33 0.46
CA GLN A 232 -11.68 -1.29 0.71
C GLN A 232 -12.01 -1.45 2.20
N ASP A 233 -11.09 -1.07 3.09
CA ASP A 233 -11.32 -1.04 4.54
C ASP A 233 -12.10 0.21 5.02
N ALA A 234 -12.38 1.17 4.11
CA ALA A 234 -13.29 2.29 4.36
C ALA A 234 -14.77 1.95 4.06
N GLY A 235 -15.06 0.69 3.69
CA GLY A 235 -16.35 0.28 3.14
C GLY A 235 -17.46 -0.07 4.13
N ALA A 236 -17.25 0.08 5.45
CA ALA A 236 -18.25 -0.34 6.44
C ALA A 236 -18.88 0.78 7.27
N ASP A 237 -18.37 2.02 7.26
CA ASP A 237 -18.95 3.06 8.10
C ASP A 237 -18.64 4.50 7.65
N VAL A 238 -18.95 4.80 6.38
CA VAL A 238 -18.99 6.20 5.92
C VAL A 238 -20.46 6.61 5.83
N VAL A 239 -20.98 7.08 6.96
CA VAL A 239 -22.30 7.74 7.07
C VAL A 239 -22.24 9.05 6.31
N SER A 240 -22.93 9.12 5.17
CA SER A 240 -23.06 10.34 4.37
C SER A 240 -24.53 10.65 4.08
N GLY A 241 -25.25 11.12 5.10
CA GLY A 241 -26.62 11.61 4.91
C GLY A 241 -27.26 12.12 6.21
N GLN A 242 -27.90 13.28 6.14
CA GLN A 242 -28.72 13.85 7.22
C GLN A 242 -29.87 12.91 7.63
N ASP A 243 -30.30 12.04 6.71
CA ASP A 243 -31.39 11.08 6.92
C ASP A 243 -30.98 9.89 7.83
N ASP A 244 -29.70 9.55 7.92
CA ASP A 244 -29.19 8.48 8.79
C ASP A 244 -29.08 8.92 10.26
N VAL A 245 -29.03 10.23 10.51
CA VAL A 245 -29.04 10.80 11.87
C VAL A 245 -30.42 10.61 12.52
N ASP A 246 -31.50 10.78 11.76
CA ASP A 246 -32.87 10.58 12.25
C ASP A 246 -33.18 9.09 12.48
N ALA A 247 -32.59 8.19 11.69
CA ALA A 247 -32.69 6.75 11.90
C ALA A 247 -32.01 6.29 13.20
N LEU A 248 -30.84 6.87 13.52
CA LEU A 248 -30.12 6.57 14.76
C LEU A 248 -30.84 7.11 16.00
N LEU A 249 -31.46 8.29 15.91
CA LEU A 249 -32.28 8.85 16.99
C LEU A 249 -33.55 8.02 17.26
N SER A 250 -34.17 7.47 16.22
CA SER A 250 -35.33 6.58 16.35
C SER A 250 -34.97 5.23 16.99
N SER A 251 -33.73 4.75 16.79
CA SER A 251 -33.25 3.47 17.35
C SER A 251 -32.87 3.54 18.85
N LEU A 252 -32.65 4.75 19.38
CA LEU A 252 -32.28 4.97 20.79
C LEU A 252 -33.45 5.34 21.71
N GLY A 253 -34.69 5.35 21.18
CA GLY A 253 -35.90 5.35 22.00
C GLY A 253 -36.14 6.63 22.82
N PHE A 254 -36.32 7.75 22.11
CA PHE A 254 -37.17 8.87 22.59
C PHE A 254 -38.33 9.07 21.62
#